data_AF-A0A1L3ZFG4-F1
#
_entry.id   AF-A0A1L3ZFG4-F1
#
_cell.length_a   1.000
_cell.length_b   1.000
_cell.length_c   1.000
_cell.angle_alpha   90.00
_cell.angle_beta   90.00
_cell.angle_gamma   90.00
#
_symmetry.space_group_name_H-M   'P 1'
#
loop_
_entity.id
_entity.type
_entity.pdbx_description
1 polymer ?
#
loop_
_entity_poly.entity_id
_entity_poly.type
_entity_poly.pdbx_seq_one_letter_code
_entity_poly.pdbx_strand_id
1 'polypeptide(L)'
;MRKLASSLLMAPHARCRLPFTVSGLPALFVVVLFAGVASAQAPTEEQRNAIRAECRSDFIAQCSGVTPGGIEALTCLQQHSATLSAGCRKAVSAISKPKSTSAEPAPAAPATTGATSPAPATGAPAHQPTQAQRSAVKSACQRDFMAQCSGVTPGGTEALSCLQQHNAALSAPCQQAVAALGGSAGGGSAGSTPATGGAAATVATTPAPRAMMPAFSPREELMILRETCGSDFQALCRMVPLGGGRAMACLRDNLQRVSPACHRVLTSGL
;
A
#
# COMPACT_ATOMS: atom_id res chain seq x y z
N MET A 1 23.65 -42.79 -47.77
CA MET A 1 22.49 -43.17 -48.60
C MET A 1 21.66 -44.22 -47.87
N ARG A 2 20.31 -44.08 -47.90
CA ARG A 2 19.24 -44.95 -47.32
C ARG A 2 18.97 -44.73 -45.81
N LYS A 3 18.01 -43.89 -45.36
CA LYS A 3 16.50 -44.01 -45.33
C LYS A 3 16.05 -45.29 -44.59
N LEU A 4 15.15 -45.34 -43.60
CA LEU A 4 14.05 -44.46 -43.13
C LEU A 4 13.60 -44.86 -41.70
N ALA A 5 13.12 -43.86 -40.94
CA ALA A 5 12.00 -43.84 -39.99
C ALA A 5 11.75 -45.00 -39.00
N SER A 6 11.64 -44.68 -37.70
CA SER A 6 10.39 -44.91 -36.93
C SER A 6 10.47 -44.36 -35.51
N SER A 7 9.34 -43.77 -35.11
CA SER A 7 8.93 -43.21 -33.83
C SER A 7 9.23 -44.06 -32.59
N LEU A 8 9.23 -43.42 -31.41
CA LEU A 8 8.40 -43.74 -30.22
C LEU A 8 9.04 -43.08 -28.98
N LEU A 9 8.56 -41.89 -28.59
CA LEU A 9 7.73 -41.67 -27.39
C LEU A 9 8.13 -42.51 -26.17
N MET A 10 8.76 -41.81 -25.23
CA MET A 10 9.04 -42.24 -23.86
C MET A 10 7.74 -42.49 -23.07
N ALA A 11 7.80 -43.57 -22.28
CA ALA A 11 6.76 -44.10 -21.41
C ALA A 11 6.28 -43.13 -20.33
N PRO A 12 5.06 -43.38 -19.80
CA PRO A 12 5.02 -43.82 -18.41
C PRO A 12 4.33 -45.18 -18.20
N HIS A 13 5.05 -46.04 -17.47
CA HIS A 13 4.57 -47.16 -16.65
C HIS A 13 3.39 -46.73 -15.75
N ALA A 14 2.51 -47.60 -15.29
CA ALA A 14 2.12 -48.94 -15.65
C ALA A 14 0.75 -49.11 -14.98
N ARG A 15 -0.23 -49.59 -15.75
CA ARG A 15 -1.56 -49.93 -15.28
C ARG A 15 -1.50 -51.25 -14.54
N CYS A 16 -1.98 -51.28 -13.30
CA CYS A 16 -2.46 -52.51 -12.67
C CYS A 16 -4.00 -52.43 -12.64
N ARG A 17 -4.65 -53.32 -13.40
CA ARG A 17 -6.09 -53.59 -13.33
C ARG A 17 -6.40 -54.30 -11.98
N LEU A 18 -7.61 -54.27 -11.43
CA LEU A 18 -8.75 -55.17 -11.74
C LEU A 18 -9.90 -54.89 -10.72
N PRO A 19 -11.10 -55.48 -10.89
CA PRO A 19 -12.40 -54.81 -10.96
C PRO A 19 -13.25 -55.06 -9.69
N PHE A 20 -14.47 -54.49 -9.58
CA PHE A 20 -15.64 -55.23 -9.06
C PHE A 20 -16.90 -54.36 -9.19
N THR A 21 -17.76 -54.78 -10.10
CA THR A 21 -19.18 -54.38 -10.18
C THR A 21 -19.99 -55.31 -9.29
N VAL A 22 -20.75 -54.80 -8.32
CA VAL A 22 -21.95 -55.47 -7.79
C VAL A 22 -23.02 -54.42 -7.48
N SER A 23 -24.20 -54.69 -8.02
CA SER A 23 -25.47 -54.00 -7.94
C SER A 23 -26.25 -54.44 -6.69
N GLY A 24 -27.10 -53.57 -6.10
CA GLY A 24 -28.26 -54.03 -5.32
C GLY A 24 -28.59 -53.34 -3.99
N LEU A 25 -29.54 -52.40 -4.07
CA LEU A 25 -30.66 -52.09 -3.14
C LEU A 25 -30.45 -51.57 -1.68
N PRO A 26 -31.46 -50.82 -1.18
CA PRO A 26 -31.31 -49.69 -0.24
C PRO A 26 -31.76 -50.03 1.18
N ALA A 27 -31.21 -49.35 2.18
CA ALA A 27 -31.92 -48.87 3.37
C ALA A 27 -30.97 -48.12 4.32
N LEU A 28 -31.57 -47.23 5.12
CA LEU A 28 -31.08 -46.74 6.42
C LEU A 28 -29.93 -45.72 6.43
N PHE A 29 -30.32 -44.48 6.71
CA PHE A 29 -29.83 -43.71 7.86
C PHE A 29 -28.33 -43.75 8.13
N VAL A 30 -27.60 -42.71 7.69
CA VAL A 30 -26.75 -41.94 8.63
C VAL A 30 -26.71 -40.49 8.17
N VAL A 31 -27.46 -39.65 8.89
CA VAL A 31 -27.20 -38.21 8.99
C VAL A 31 -25.81 -38.07 9.64
N VAL A 32 -24.77 -37.84 8.85
CA VAL A 32 -23.47 -37.38 9.38
C VAL A 32 -23.37 -35.89 9.13
N LEU A 33 -23.45 -35.17 10.25
CA LEU A 33 -23.21 -33.75 10.39
C LEU A 33 -21.91 -33.36 9.65
N PHE A 34 -22.03 -32.44 8.70
CA PHE A 34 -20.90 -31.58 8.33
C PHE A 34 -20.62 -30.64 9.51
N ALA A 35 -19.85 -31.14 10.48
CA ALA A 35 -19.25 -30.33 11.52
C ALA A 35 -18.31 -29.32 10.84
N GLY A 36 -18.54 -28.04 11.12
CA GLY A 36 -17.91 -26.92 10.43
C GLY A 36 -16.38 -26.97 10.45
N VAL A 37 -15.81 -26.70 9.28
CA VAL A 37 -14.44 -26.20 9.19
C VAL A 37 -14.41 -24.82 9.85
N ALA A 38 -14.02 -24.78 11.13
CA ALA A 38 -13.68 -23.56 11.83
C ALA A 38 -12.38 -23.02 11.21
N SER A 39 -12.51 -22.14 10.22
CA SER A 39 -11.39 -21.33 9.74
C SER A 39 -10.76 -20.61 10.92
N ALA A 40 -9.48 -20.88 11.19
CA ALA A 40 -8.69 -20.08 12.09
C ALA A 40 -8.79 -18.61 11.64
N GLN A 41 -9.49 -17.78 12.41
CA GLN A 41 -9.66 -16.36 12.13
C GLN A 41 -8.30 -15.69 12.32
N ALA A 42 -7.53 -15.55 11.23
CA ALA A 42 -6.34 -14.71 11.24
C ALA A 42 -6.77 -13.28 11.64
N PRO A 43 -5.98 -12.58 12.47
CA PRO A 43 -6.31 -11.21 12.86
C PRO A 43 -6.45 -10.34 11.61
N THR A 44 -7.53 -9.56 11.56
CA THR A 44 -7.87 -8.69 10.42
C THR A 44 -6.77 -7.65 10.20
N GLU A 45 -6.65 -7.15 8.97
CA GLU A 45 -5.63 -6.16 8.61
C GLU A 45 -5.78 -4.86 9.43
N GLU A 46 -7.01 -4.49 9.76
CA GLU A 46 -7.33 -3.36 10.63
C GLU A 46 -6.76 -3.56 12.04
N GLN A 47 -6.93 -4.76 12.59
CA GLN A 47 -6.40 -5.12 13.91
C GLN A 47 -4.87 -5.09 13.89
N ARG A 48 -4.23 -5.69 12.87
CA ARG A 48 -2.77 -5.65 12.70
C ARG A 48 -2.23 -4.22 12.59
N ASN A 49 -2.93 -3.33 11.91
CA ASN A 49 -2.55 -1.93 11.78
C ASN A 49 -2.69 -1.15 13.10
N ALA A 50 -3.74 -1.43 13.89
CA ALA A 50 -3.90 -0.86 15.22
C ALA A 50 -2.78 -1.30 16.18
N ILE A 51 -2.43 -2.59 16.18
CA ILE A 51 -1.29 -3.11 16.96
C ILE A 51 0.03 -2.49 16.50
N ARG A 52 0.24 -2.32 15.18
CA ARG A 52 1.45 -1.68 14.66
C ARG A 52 1.58 -0.23 15.12
N ALA A 53 0.47 0.50 15.23
CA ALA A 53 0.47 1.88 15.69
C ALA A 53 0.92 1.98 17.16
N GLU A 54 0.37 1.13 18.02
CA GLU A 54 0.71 1.03 19.45
C GLU A 54 2.14 0.51 19.68
N CYS A 55 2.56 -0.50 18.91
CA CYS A 55 3.87 -1.13 19.05
C CYS A 55 4.99 -0.42 18.28
N ARG A 56 4.72 0.71 17.62
CA ARG A 56 5.69 1.31 16.68
C ARG A 56 6.99 1.71 17.37
N SER A 57 6.91 2.33 18.54
CA SER A 57 8.09 2.76 19.30
C SER A 57 8.92 1.57 19.77
N ASP A 58 8.26 0.56 20.35
CA ASP A 58 8.93 -0.65 20.83
C ASP A 58 9.52 -1.49 19.68
N PHE A 59 8.85 -1.54 18.53
CA PHE A 59 9.37 -2.23 17.36
C PHE A 59 10.65 -1.57 16.83
N ILE A 60 10.71 -0.23 16.84
CA ILE A 60 11.92 0.49 16.38
C ILE A 60 13.09 0.26 17.33
N ALA A 61 12.84 0.21 18.65
CA ALA A 61 13.90 0.05 19.63
C ALA A 61 14.37 -1.40 19.80
N GLN A 62 13.51 -2.41 19.61
CA GLN A 62 13.82 -3.81 19.87
C GLN A 62 13.89 -4.68 18.60
N CYS A 63 13.29 -4.24 17.47
CA CYS A 63 13.10 -5.05 16.27
C CYS A 63 13.49 -4.35 14.95
N SER A 64 14.36 -3.34 14.99
CA SER A 64 14.75 -2.52 13.82
C SER A 64 15.38 -3.29 12.65
N GLY A 65 15.90 -4.50 12.88
CA GLY A 65 16.45 -5.39 11.85
C GLY A 65 15.41 -6.25 11.12
N VAL A 66 14.13 -6.16 11.49
CA VAL A 66 13.07 -7.05 11.00
C VAL A 66 12.14 -6.32 10.04
N THR A 67 11.75 -6.99 8.94
CA THR A 67 10.82 -6.42 7.95
C THR A 67 9.44 -6.14 8.57
N PRO A 68 8.97 -4.88 8.56
CA PRO A 68 7.69 -4.54 9.16
C PRO A 68 6.52 -5.17 8.41
N GLY A 69 5.54 -5.68 9.16
CA GLY A 69 4.29 -6.22 8.60
C GLY A 69 4.29 -7.70 8.25
N GLY A 70 5.43 -8.39 8.34
CA GLY A 70 5.52 -9.84 8.24
C GLY A 70 5.28 -10.56 9.57
N ILE A 71 5.23 -11.89 9.51
CA ILE A 71 5.18 -12.76 10.71
C ILE A 71 6.43 -12.56 11.56
N GLU A 72 7.59 -12.36 10.92
CA GLU A 72 8.87 -12.05 11.57
C GLU A 72 8.76 -10.87 12.56
N ALA A 73 8.01 -9.83 12.20
CA ALA A 73 7.82 -8.67 13.07
C ALA A 73 7.07 -9.02 14.35
N LEU A 74 6.08 -9.92 14.26
CA LEU A 74 5.34 -10.41 15.44
C LEU A 74 6.20 -11.34 16.28
N THR A 75 7.00 -12.21 15.66
CA THR A 75 7.94 -13.11 16.36
C THR A 75 8.95 -12.31 17.18
N CYS A 76 9.54 -11.26 16.60
CA CYS A 76 10.47 -10.39 17.32
C CYS A 76 9.81 -9.68 18.51
N LEU A 77 8.60 -9.13 18.32
CA LEU A 77 7.84 -8.52 19.42
C LEU A 77 7.50 -9.52 20.53
N GLN A 78 7.12 -10.75 20.19
CA GLN A 78 6.86 -11.80 21.17
C GLN A 78 8.11 -12.14 21.99
N GLN A 79 9.27 -12.22 21.34
CA GLN A 79 10.54 -12.52 21.99
C GLN A 79 11.01 -11.40 22.92
N HIS A 80 10.65 -10.15 22.61
CA HIS A 80 10.94 -8.98 23.44
C HIS A 80 9.80 -8.56 24.37
N SER A 81 8.76 -9.39 24.56
CA SER A 81 7.54 -9.02 25.30
C SER A 81 7.82 -8.43 26.70
N ALA A 82 8.80 -8.94 27.43
CA ALA A 82 9.19 -8.40 28.74
C ALA A 82 9.72 -6.95 28.70
N THR A 83 10.30 -6.53 27.59
CA THR A 83 10.91 -5.19 27.39
C THR A 83 9.98 -4.21 26.66
N LEU A 84 8.92 -4.69 26.01
CA LEU A 84 7.95 -3.81 25.34
C LEU A 84 7.20 -2.92 26.34
N SER A 85 6.58 -1.85 25.85
CA SER A 85 5.61 -1.06 26.61
C SER A 85 4.40 -1.91 27.03
N ALA A 86 3.70 -1.46 28.10
CA ALA A 86 2.51 -2.15 28.59
C ALA A 86 1.38 -2.18 27.55
N GLY A 87 1.24 -1.11 26.75
CA GLY A 87 0.27 -1.03 25.65
C GLY A 87 0.57 -2.05 24.55
N CYS A 88 1.81 -2.07 24.06
CA CYS A 88 2.22 -3.01 23.01
C CYS A 88 2.15 -4.48 23.47
N ARG A 89 2.60 -4.80 24.70
CA ARG A 89 2.46 -6.15 25.29
C ARG A 89 1.01 -6.63 25.28
N LYS A 90 0.08 -5.78 25.72
CA LYS A 90 -1.34 -6.12 25.81
C LYS A 90 -1.91 -6.41 24.42
N ALA A 91 -1.55 -5.58 23.44
CA ALA A 91 -1.98 -5.72 22.05
C ALA A 91 -1.45 -7.01 21.41
N VAL A 92 -0.16 -7.35 21.61
CA VAL A 92 0.45 -8.58 21.08
C VAL A 92 -0.08 -9.84 21.78
N SER A 93 -0.34 -9.78 23.09
CA SER A 93 -0.86 -10.91 23.88
C SER A 93 -2.30 -11.28 23.52
N ALA A 94 -3.13 -10.29 23.15
CA ALA A 94 -4.50 -10.49 22.71
C ALA A 94 -4.59 -11.28 21.38
N ILE A 95 -3.56 -11.22 20.54
CA ILE A 95 -3.48 -11.96 19.27
C ILE A 95 -2.81 -13.32 19.46
N SER A 96 -1.78 -13.38 20.33
CA SER A 96 -0.95 -14.58 20.53
C SER A 96 -1.70 -15.69 21.27
N LYS A 97 -2.76 -15.34 22.01
CA LYS A 97 -3.61 -16.30 22.70
C LYS A 97 -4.97 -16.32 22.01
N PRO A 98 -5.26 -17.27 21.09
CA PRO A 98 -6.62 -17.46 20.62
C PRO A 98 -7.47 -17.86 21.84
N LYS A 99 -8.29 -16.94 22.34
CA LYS A 99 -9.28 -17.23 23.37
C LYS A 99 -10.39 -18.05 22.71
N SER A 100 -10.24 -19.38 22.71
CA SER A 100 -11.39 -20.26 22.87
C SER A 100 -12.09 -19.86 24.16
N THR A 101 -13.18 -19.11 24.09
CA THR A 101 -14.31 -19.20 25.02
C THR A 101 -15.56 -18.64 24.34
N SER A 102 -16.37 -19.55 23.81
CA SER A 102 -17.81 -19.43 24.01
C SER A 102 -18.08 -19.65 25.50
N ALA A 103 -18.70 -18.68 26.17
CA ALA A 103 -19.41 -18.88 27.43
C ALA A 103 -20.54 -17.84 27.53
N GLU A 104 -21.75 -18.39 27.51
CA GLU A 104 -23.08 -17.86 27.87
C GLU A 104 -23.09 -17.13 29.25
N PRO A 105 -24.10 -16.26 29.56
CA PRO A 105 -24.08 -15.29 30.66
C PRO A 105 -24.31 -15.78 32.12
N ALA A 106 -23.83 -14.94 33.06
CA ALA A 106 -24.30 -14.68 34.45
C ALA A 106 -23.85 -15.66 35.58
N PRO A 107 -23.70 -15.23 36.87
CA PRO A 107 -24.38 -14.10 37.54
C PRO A 107 -23.50 -13.09 38.30
N ALA A 108 -24.20 -12.07 38.79
CA ALA A 108 -23.74 -10.84 39.40
C ALA A 108 -23.14 -10.94 40.82
N ALA A 109 -22.37 -9.89 41.14
CA ALA A 109 -22.29 -9.13 42.41
C ALA A 109 -20.92 -9.14 43.14
N PRO A 110 -20.57 -8.09 43.92
CA PRO A 110 -21.06 -6.71 43.93
C PRO A 110 -19.98 -5.68 43.58
N ALA A 111 -20.44 -4.51 43.15
CA ALA A 111 -19.64 -3.32 42.96
C ALA A 111 -19.01 -2.86 44.27
N THR A 112 -17.70 -2.61 44.27
CA THR A 112 -17.06 -1.64 45.16
C THR A 112 -16.89 -0.34 44.39
N THR A 113 -17.69 0.64 44.76
CA THR A 113 -17.48 2.06 44.54
C THR A 113 -16.15 2.47 45.17
N GLY A 114 -15.26 3.10 44.39
CA GLY A 114 -14.05 3.69 44.92
C GLY A 114 -13.04 4.18 43.88
N ALA A 115 -13.08 5.49 43.63
CA ALA A 115 -11.96 6.34 43.23
C ALA A 115 -11.48 6.35 41.75
N THR A 116 -12.02 7.35 41.05
CA THR A 116 -11.29 8.32 40.20
C THR A 116 -10.48 7.77 39.04
N SER A 117 -11.20 7.51 37.94
CA SER A 117 -10.67 7.66 36.59
C SER A 117 -10.33 9.14 36.36
N PRO A 118 -9.07 9.53 36.06
CA PRO A 118 -8.87 10.76 35.31
C PRO A 118 -9.47 10.47 33.93
N ALA A 119 -10.48 11.25 33.55
CA ALA A 119 -10.91 11.33 32.17
C ALA A 119 -9.67 11.41 31.27
N PRO A 120 -9.58 10.66 30.16
CA PRO A 120 -8.53 10.91 29.20
C PRO A 120 -8.74 12.34 28.73
N ALA A 121 -7.89 13.24 29.22
CA ALA A 121 -7.75 14.55 28.63
C ALA A 121 -7.58 14.31 27.14
N THR A 122 -8.45 14.92 26.35
CA THR A 122 -8.26 15.12 24.92
C THR A 122 -7.06 16.05 24.76
N GLY A 123 -5.87 15.57 25.11
CA GLY A 123 -4.61 16.15 24.73
C GLY A 123 -4.41 15.78 23.28
N ALA A 124 -4.71 16.72 22.38
CA ALA A 124 -4.23 16.64 21.01
C ALA A 124 -2.72 16.33 21.07
N PRO A 125 -2.24 15.24 20.43
CA PRO A 125 -0.82 14.94 20.46
C PRO A 125 -0.07 16.13 19.85
N ALA A 126 0.94 16.60 20.58
CA ALA A 126 1.80 17.69 20.16
C ALA A 126 2.34 17.44 18.75
N HIS A 127 1.96 18.30 17.80
CA HIS A 127 2.62 18.74 16.56
C HIS A 127 3.42 17.73 15.72
N GLN A 128 3.20 16.43 15.90
CA GLN A 128 3.91 15.43 15.12
C GLN A 128 3.18 15.24 13.79
N PRO A 129 3.89 15.35 12.65
CA PRO A 129 3.30 15.13 11.34
C PRO A 129 2.55 13.80 11.31
N THR A 130 1.28 13.85 10.91
CA THR A 130 0.45 12.65 10.78
C THR A 130 1.10 11.68 9.81
N GLN A 131 0.77 10.39 9.92
CA GLN A 131 1.31 9.37 9.02
C GLN A 131 1.03 9.73 7.55
N ALA A 132 -0.15 10.29 7.26
CA ALA A 132 -0.53 10.79 5.94
C ALA A 132 0.39 11.92 5.44
N GLN A 133 0.70 12.91 6.30
CA GLN A 133 1.62 14.00 5.99
C GLN A 133 3.03 13.47 5.71
N ARG A 134 3.54 12.53 6.53
CA ARG A 134 4.85 11.91 6.32
C ARG A 134 4.92 11.14 5.00
N SER A 135 3.87 10.43 4.61
CA SER A 135 3.80 9.76 3.31
C SER A 135 3.73 10.75 2.14
N ALA A 136 3.02 11.86 2.29
CA ALA A 136 2.93 12.90 1.28
C ALA A 136 4.28 13.60 1.05
N VAL A 137 5.02 13.91 2.13
CA VAL A 137 6.38 14.43 2.01
C VAL A 137 7.32 13.40 1.40
N LYS A 138 7.23 12.13 1.79
CA LYS A 138 8.07 11.07 1.23
C LYS A 138 7.87 10.90 -0.28
N SER A 139 6.64 10.97 -0.78
CA SER A 139 6.35 10.84 -2.21
C SER A 139 6.78 12.08 -2.99
N ALA A 140 6.52 13.28 -2.48
CA ALA A 140 6.92 14.53 -3.12
C ALA A 140 8.45 14.69 -3.18
N CYS A 141 9.16 14.29 -2.12
CA CYS A 141 10.59 14.47 -1.97
C CYS A 141 11.43 13.27 -2.44
N GLN A 142 10.84 12.21 -2.98
CA GLN A 142 11.58 10.98 -3.23
C GLN A 142 12.79 11.16 -4.15
N ARG A 143 12.65 11.96 -5.22
CA ARG A 143 13.75 12.18 -6.17
C ARG A 143 14.84 13.06 -5.59
N ASP A 144 14.46 14.15 -4.93
CA ASP A 144 15.40 15.06 -4.28
C ASP A 144 16.13 14.37 -3.13
N PHE A 145 15.45 13.49 -2.39
CA PHE A 145 16.08 12.70 -1.35
C PHE A 145 17.18 11.78 -1.90
N MET A 146 16.97 11.15 -3.06
CA MET A 146 17.99 10.29 -3.67
C MET A 146 19.19 11.06 -4.21
N ALA A 147 19.00 12.32 -4.62
CA ALA A 147 20.06 13.15 -5.19
C ALA A 147 20.82 13.96 -4.13
N GLN A 148 20.16 14.39 -3.05
CA GLN A 148 20.75 15.24 -2.01
C GLN A 148 20.99 14.52 -0.67
N CYS A 149 20.31 13.39 -0.40
CA CYS A 149 20.29 12.73 0.92
C CYS A 149 20.55 11.22 0.88
N SER A 150 21.29 10.71 -0.11
CA SER A 150 21.50 9.27 -0.34
C SER A 150 22.18 8.50 0.81
N GLY A 151 22.78 9.19 1.79
CA GLY A 151 23.41 8.60 2.97
C GLY A 151 22.49 8.42 4.18
N VAL A 152 21.21 8.79 4.07
CA VAL A 152 20.27 8.82 5.21
C VAL A 152 19.11 7.85 5.00
N THR A 153 18.66 7.19 6.08
CA THR A 153 17.52 6.26 6.02
C THR A 153 16.20 7.02 5.81
N PRO A 154 15.42 6.73 4.76
CA PRO A 154 14.19 7.46 4.45
C PRO A 154 13.08 7.22 5.48
N GLY A 155 12.41 8.29 5.89
CA GLY A 155 11.23 8.23 6.77
C GLY A 155 11.51 8.45 8.26
N GLY A 156 12.76 8.68 8.65
CA GLY A 156 13.15 9.14 9.99
C GLY A 156 13.22 10.67 10.11
N THR A 157 13.53 11.17 11.30
CA THR A 157 13.84 12.59 11.55
C THR A 157 15.13 13.03 10.85
N GLU A 158 16.10 12.13 10.72
CA GLU A 158 17.34 12.36 9.95
C GLU A 158 17.04 12.72 8.49
N ALA A 159 16.06 12.03 7.88
CA ALA A 159 15.66 12.31 6.51
C ALA A 159 15.07 13.72 6.35
N LEU A 160 14.27 14.17 7.33
CA LEU A 160 13.74 15.53 7.35
C LEU A 160 14.84 16.57 7.58
N SER A 161 15.81 16.27 8.43
CA SER A 161 16.95 17.17 8.72
C SER A 161 17.82 17.38 7.49
N CYS A 162 18.13 16.30 6.75
CA CYS A 162 18.86 16.40 5.49
C CYS A 162 18.09 17.21 4.43
N LEU A 163 16.78 16.96 4.27
CA LEU A 163 15.94 17.76 3.36
C LEU A 163 15.90 19.24 3.75
N GLN A 164 15.80 19.56 5.04
CA GLN A 164 15.84 20.94 5.52
C GLN A 164 17.18 21.62 5.23
N GLN A 165 18.29 20.90 5.38
CA GLN A 165 19.62 21.42 5.07
C GLN A 165 19.83 21.68 3.57
N HIS A 166 19.20 20.87 2.72
CA HIS A 166 19.27 21.00 1.27
C HIS A 166 18.08 21.73 0.65
N ASN A 167 17.29 22.48 1.42
CA ASN A 167 16.00 23.01 0.99
C ASN A 167 16.06 23.79 -0.34
N ALA A 168 17.10 24.62 -0.53
CA ALA A 168 17.31 25.40 -1.75
C ALA A 168 17.60 24.55 -3.01
N ALA A 169 18.09 23.31 -2.84
CA ALA A 169 18.39 22.38 -3.92
C ALA A 169 17.24 21.38 -4.19
N LEU A 170 16.20 21.37 -3.35
CA LEU A 170 15.03 20.51 -3.54
C LEU A 170 14.15 21.05 -4.65
N SER A 171 13.38 20.17 -5.29
CA SER A 171 12.32 20.56 -6.20
C SER A 171 11.22 21.36 -5.49
N ALA A 172 10.60 22.30 -6.21
CA ALA A 172 9.47 23.09 -5.74
C ALA A 172 8.36 22.26 -5.02
N PRO A 173 7.90 21.10 -5.54
CA PRO A 173 6.90 20.30 -4.83
C PRO A 173 7.41 19.73 -3.51
N CYS A 174 8.69 19.37 -3.42
CA CYS A 174 9.29 18.88 -2.18
C CYS A 174 9.47 20.00 -1.14
N GLN A 175 9.93 21.18 -1.56
CA GLN A 175 10.03 22.36 -0.68
C GLN A 175 8.67 22.71 -0.08
N GLN A 176 7.61 22.69 -0.89
CA GLN A 176 6.26 23.01 -0.47
C GLN A 176 5.70 21.97 0.52
N ALA A 177 6.00 20.69 0.32
CA ALA A 177 5.61 19.62 1.23
C ALA A 177 6.34 19.70 2.58
N VAL A 178 7.62 20.10 2.59
CA VAL A 178 8.40 20.29 3.82
C VAL A 178 7.98 21.57 4.56
N ALA A 179 7.68 22.65 3.85
CA ALA A 179 7.18 23.90 4.43
C ALA A 179 5.81 23.71 5.12
N ALA A 180 4.93 22.89 4.53
CA ALA A 180 3.64 22.54 5.13
C ALA A 180 3.77 21.77 6.47
N LEU A 181 4.93 21.18 6.77
CA LEU A 181 5.21 20.58 8.08
C LEU A 181 5.72 21.60 9.12
N GLY A 182 6.34 22.68 8.67
CA GLY A 182 6.91 23.74 9.52
C GLY A 182 5.90 24.84 9.89
N GLY A 183 4.74 24.88 9.24
CA GLY A 183 3.69 25.87 9.47
C GLY A 183 2.38 25.22 9.90
N SER A 184 2.18 25.03 11.20
CA SER A 184 0.84 24.84 11.75
C SER A 184 0.10 26.18 11.70
N ALA A 185 -0.65 26.41 10.63
CA ALA A 185 -1.89 27.17 10.67
C ALA A 185 -2.82 26.70 9.53
N GLY A 186 -3.83 25.92 9.91
CA GLY A 186 -5.14 25.90 9.25
C GLY A 186 -5.26 25.11 7.95
N GLY A 187 -6.03 24.02 8.01
CA GLY A 187 -6.64 23.46 6.82
C GLY A 187 -7.53 24.48 6.10
N GLY A 188 -7.51 24.43 4.78
CA GLY A 188 -8.36 25.25 3.94
C GLY A 188 -7.83 25.27 2.52
N SER A 189 -8.38 24.39 1.68
CA SER A 189 -8.51 24.69 0.26
C SER A 189 -9.36 25.96 0.16
N ALA A 190 -8.72 27.09 -0.07
CA ALA A 190 -9.38 28.31 -0.50
C ALA A 190 -8.42 28.99 -1.47
N GLY A 191 -8.92 29.18 -2.69
CA GLY A 191 -8.19 29.87 -3.75
C GLY A 191 -7.62 31.20 -3.26
N SER A 192 -6.49 31.57 -3.84
CA SER A 192 -5.98 32.93 -3.75
C SER A 192 -5.67 33.40 -5.15
N THR A 193 -6.70 34.00 -5.75
CA THR A 193 -6.53 35.11 -6.66
C THR A 193 -5.81 36.25 -5.93
N PRO A 194 -4.91 36.98 -6.60
CA PRO A 194 -4.65 38.38 -6.26
C PRO A 194 -5.55 39.25 -7.12
N ALA A 195 -6.39 40.06 -6.49
CA ALA A 195 -7.05 41.19 -7.12
C ALA A 195 -6.61 42.46 -6.39
N THR A 196 -5.93 43.38 -7.09
CA THR A 196 -6.43 44.76 -7.25
C THR A 196 -5.60 45.55 -8.27
N GLY A 197 -6.29 46.32 -9.12
CA GLY A 197 -5.72 47.33 -10.01
C GLY A 197 -6.47 47.40 -11.34
N GLY A 198 -7.38 48.35 -11.49
CA GLY A 198 -8.37 48.40 -12.56
C GLY A 198 -7.94 49.02 -13.90
N ALA A 199 -8.92 48.94 -14.80
CA ALA A 199 -9.16 49.70 -16.03
C ALA A 199 -8.87 49.03 -17.38
N ALA A 200 -9.85 49.26 -18.27
CA ALA A 200 -9.92 49.02 -19.72
C ALA A 200 -10.24 47.59 -20.19
N ALA A 201 -11.51 47.41 -20.53
CA ALA A 201 -12.03 46.30 -21.29
C ALA A 201 -11.40 46.24 -22.69
N THR A 202 -10.65 45.19 -22.96
CA THR A 202 -10.42 44.65 -24.31
C THR A 202 -10.89 43.20 -24.31
N VAL A 203 -11.80 42.87 -25.23
CA VAL A 203 -12.33 41.52 -25.43
C VAL A 203 -11.17 40.60 -25.81
N ALA A 204 -10.73 39.77 -24.86
CA ALA A 204 -9.77 38.71 -25.08
C ALA A 204 -10.54 37.39 -25.21
N THR A 205 -10.47 36.78 -26.39
CA THR A 205 -10.93 35.42 -26.66
C THR A 205 -10.28 34.46 -25.66
N THR A 206 -11.09 33.86 -24.80
CA THR A 206 -10.64 32.84 -23.85
C THR A 206 -10.05 31.66 -24.64
N PRO A 207 -8.76 31.29 -24.46
CA PRO A 207 -8.29 30.03 -25.00
C PRO A 207 -8.98 28.90 -24.24
N ALA A 208 -9.45 27.90 -25.00
CA ALA A 208 -10.05 26.68 -24.47
C ALA A 208 -9.16 26.07 -23.36
N PRO A 209 -9.75 25.42 -22.34
CA PRO A 209 -8.97 24.78 -21.29
C PRO A 209 -8.00 23.78 -21.94
N ARG A 210 -6.70 23.95 -21.70
CA ARG A 210 -5.70 22.94 -22.04
C ARG A 210 -6.15 21.65 -21.36
N ALA A 211 -6.57 20.68 -22.16
CA ALA A 211 -6.93 19.36 -21.67
C ALA A 211 -5.71 18.80 -20.92
N MET A 212 -5.84 18.72 -19.58
CA MET A 212 -4.85 18.04 -18.76
C MET A 212 -4.84 16.60 -19.21
N MET A 213 -3.73 16.15 -19.81
CA MET A 213 -3.66 14.78 -20.32
C MET A 213 -3.95 13.80 -19.17
N PRO A 214 -4.66 12.69 -19.46
CA PRO A 214 -5.04 11.71 -18.46
C PRO A 214 -3.80 11.19 -17.72
N ALA A 215 -3.88 11.22 -16.39
CA ALA A 215 -2.91 10.59 -15.51
C ALA A 215 -3.36 9.15 -15.24
N PHE A 216 -2.43 8.20 -15.36
CA PHE A 216 -2.69 6.79 -15.14
C PHE A 216 -2.02 6.31 -13.86
N SER A 217 -2.69 5.44 -13.12
CA SER A 217 -2.10 4.73 -12.00
C SER A 217 -1.06 3.70 -12.49
N PRO A 218 -0.13 3.25 -11.63
CA PRO A 218 0.87 2.24 -12.00
C PRO A 218 0.27 0.93 -12.52
N ARG A 219 -0.94 0.56 -12.08
CA ARG A 219 -1.64 -0.64 -12.55
C ARG A 219 -2.23 -0.44 -13.94
N GLU A 220 -2.84 0.72 -14.20
CA GLU A 220 -3.37 1.07 -15.52
C GLU A 220 -2.25 1.22 -16.55
N GLU A 221 -1.10 1.80 -16.15
CA GLU A 221 0.07 1.92 -17.02
C GLU A 221 0.48 0.55 -17.59
N LEU A 222 0.55 -0.48 -16.74
CA LEU A 222 0.87 -1.84 -17.17
C LEU A 222 -0.19 -2.45 -18.10
N MET A 223 -1.48 -2.22 -17.82
CA MET A 223 -2.58 -2.72 -18.66
C MET A 223 -2.56 -2.08 -20.04
N ILE A 224 -2.47 -0.74 -20.11
CA ILE A 224 -2.44 0.01 -21.37
C ILE A 224 -1.21 -0.39 -22.21
N LEU A 225 -0.03 -0.55 -21.59
CA LEU A 225 1.15 -1.03 -22.30
C LEU A 225 0.96 -2.45 -22.85
N ARG A 226 0.28 -3.34 -22.12
CA ARG A 226 0.09 -4.72 -22.57
C ARG A 226 -0.95 -4.81 -23.70
N GLU A 227 -2.02 -4.04 -23.61
CA GLU A 227 -3.21 -4.21 -24.45
C GLU A 227 -3.21 -3.31 -25.68
N THR A 228 -2.77 -2.06 -25.55
CA THR A 228 -2.99 -1.04 -26.58
C THR A 228 -1.70 -0.41 -27.09
N CYS A 229 -0.74 -0.14 -26.20
CA CYS A 229 0.47 0.63 -26.52
C CYS A 229 1.74 -0.22 -26.63
N GLY A 230 1.64 -1.55 -26.61
CA GLY A 230 2.81 -2.43 -26.46
C GLY A 230 3.80 -2.40 -27.61
N SER A 231 3.29 -2.44 -28.85
CA SER A 231 4.12 -2.33 -30.05
C SER A 231 4.80 -0.96 -30.15
N ASP A 232 4.07 0.11 -29.85
CA ASP A 232 4.58 1.48 -29.85
C ASP A 232 5.69 1.66 -28.81
N PHE A 233 5.47 1.15 -27.60
CA PHE A 233 6.46 1.21 -26.54
C PHE A 233 7.73 0.44 -26.90
N GLN A 234 7.60 -0.74 -27.50
CA GLN A 234 8.76 -1.52 -27.92
C GLN A 234 9.55 -0.86 -29.06
N ALA A 235 8.86 -0.19 -29.99
CA ALA A 235 9.48 0.49 -31.12
C ALA A 235 10.14 1.83 -30.74
N LEU A 236 9.53 2.58 -29.83
CA LEU A 236 9.89 3.98 -29.55
C LEU A 236 10.54 4.18 -28.18
N CYS A 237 10.20 3.35 -27.19
CA CYS A 237 10.48 3.58 -25.77
C CYS A 237 11.15 2.39 -25.05
N ARG A 238 11.71 1.40 -25.76
CA ARG A 238 12.22 0.14 -25.13
C ARG A 238 13.26 0.31 -24.02
N MET A 239 13.98 1.44 -24.00
CA MET A 239 15.01 1.73 -23.00
C MET A 239 14.45 2.41 -21.75
N VAL A 240 13.15 2.74 -21.74
CA VAL A 240 12.51 3.42 -20.62
C VAL A 240 12.08 2.40 -19.57
N PRO A 241 12.54 2.51 -18.32
CA PRO A 241 12.14 1.57 -17.28
C PRO A 241 10.67 1.77 -16.91
N LEU A 242 9.93 0.66 -16.84
CA LEU A 242 8.51 0.64 -16.47
C LEU A 242 8.27 1.19 -15.05
N GLY A 243 7.11 1.81 -14.85
CA GLY A 243 6.64 2.31 -13.56
C GLY A 243 6.92 3.80 -13.31
N GLY A 244 6.07 4.40 -12.48
CA GLY A 244 6.14 5.83 -12.15
C GLY A 244 5.75 6.76 -13.31
N GLY A 245 4.99 6.27 -14.30
CA GLY A 245 4.51 7.07 -15.43
C GLY A 245 5.54 7.36 -16.51
N ARG A 246 6.75 6.79 -16.42
CA ARG A 246 7.83 7.07 -17.37
C ARG A 246 7.53 6.50 -18.76
N ALA A 247 6.93 5.32 -18.84
CA ALA A 247 6.59 4.72 -20.12
C ALA A 247 5.52 5.57 -20.82
N MET A 248 4.51 6.02 -20.08
CA MET A 248 3.48 6.92 -20.60
C MET A 248 4.04 8.29 -21.00
N ALA A 249 5.00 8.85 -20.25
CA ALA A 249 5.67 10.09 -20.63
C ALA A 249 6.39 9.95 -21.98
N CYS A 250 7.20 8.90 -22.15
CA CYS A 250 7.90 8.64 -23.41
C CYS A 250 6.95 8.45 -24.61
N LEU A 251 5.84 7.73 -24.40
CA LEU A 251 4.82 7.56 -25.43
C LEU A 251 4.12 8.89 -25.77
N ARG A 252 3.87 9.76 -24.78
CA ARG A 252 3.32 11.10 -25.01
C ARG A 252 4.27 12.00 -25.80
N ASP A 253 5.57 11.92 -25.51
CA ASP A 253 6.60 12.66 -26.25
C ASP A 253 6.68 12.21 -27.73
N ASN A 254 6.18 11.01 -28.04
CA ASN A 254 6.12 10.45 -29.38
C ASN A 254 4.68 10.33 -29.91
N LEU A 255 3.71 11.14 -29.46
CA LEU A 255 2.29 11.04 -29.85
C LEU A 255 2.04 10.97 -31.36
N GLN A 256 2.86 11.64 -32.16
CA GLN A 256 2.72 11.65 -33.62
C GLN A 256 3.22 10.36 -34.30
N ARG A 257 3.94 9.51 -33.57
CA ARG A 257 4.59 8.29 -34.07
C ARG A 257 3.99 7.01 -33.48
N VAL A 258 3.15 7.11 -32.45
CA VAL A 258 2.43 5.96 -31.89
C VAL A 258 1.24 5.60 -32.77
N SER A 259 0.73 4.38 -32.60
CA SER A 259 -0.47 3.91 -33.27
C SER A 259 -1.70 4.76 -32.92
N PRO A 260 -2.71 4.83 -33.82
CA PRO A 260 -3.94 5.58 -33.56
C PRO A 260 -4.70 5.11 -32.32
N ALA A 261 -4.63 3.81 -32.01
CA ALA A 261 -5.24 3.23 -30.82
C ALA A 261 -4.54 3.71 -29.54
N CYS A 262 -3.20 3.65 -29.50
CA CYS A 262 -2.43 4.15 -28.37
C CYS A 262 -2.58 5.66 -28.20
N HIS A 263 -2.57 6.43 -29.30
CA HIS A 263 -2.80 7.88 -29.29
C HIS A 263 -4.13 8.23 -28.61
N ARG A 264 -5.23 7.54 -28.97
CA ARG A 264 -6.55 7.78 -28.37
C ARG A 264 -6.52 7.58 -26.86
N VAL A 265 -5.92 6.49 -26.38
CA VAL A 265 -5.82 6.23 -24.94
C VAL A 265 -5.01 7.32 -24.24
N LEU A 266 -3.89 7.75 -24.83
CA LEU A 266 -3.04 8.78 -24.24
C LEU A 266 -3.71 10.16 -24.20
N THR A 267 -4.58 10.48 -25.16
CA THR A 267 -5.25 11.79 -25.23
C THR A 267 -6.60 11.85 -24.53
N SER A 268 -7.34 10.74 -24.52
CA SER A 268 -8.74 10.68 -24.10
C SER A 268 -8.95 9.84 -22.84
N GLY A 269 -7.96 9.04 -22.43
CA GLY A 269 -8.08 8.07 -21.34
C GLY A 269 -8.56 6.72 -21.85
N LEU A 270 -8.72 5.78 -20.91
CA LEU A 270 -9.37 4.48 -21.12
C LEU A 270 -10.88 4.64 -21.22
#